data_AF-X0WAF4-F1
#
_entry.id   AF-X0WAF4-F1
#
_cell.length_a   1.000
_cell.length_b   1.000
_cell.length_c   1.000
_cell.angle_alpha   90.00
_cell.angle_beta   90.00
_cell.angle_gamma   90.00
#
_symmetry.space_group_name_H-M   'P 1'
#
loop_
_entity.id
_entity.type
_entity.pdbx_description
1 polymer ?
#
loop_
_entity_poly.entity_id
_entity_poly.type
_entity_poly.pdbx_seq_one_letter_code
_entity_poly.pdbx_strand_id
1 'polypeptide(L)'
;TRRSLDVLHRFGFLGAMLWCYGDYAEPLWTEPPLDEATWERWFGLWRVDGSPKPAVTEVTSFEHIGRVSPQQGFPWINIDRKEFYTRPYEHLCRLYLQFCEHIGGA
;
A
#
# COMPACT_ATOMS: atom_id res chain seq x y z
N THR A 1 -7.85 3.80 -2.84
CA THR A 1 -6.74 4.04 -3.79
C THR A 1 -6.18 5.45 -3.70
N ARG A 2 -6.95 6.51 -4.01
CA ARG A 2 -6.48 7.91 -4.00
C ARG A 2 -5.65 8.31 -2.77
N ARG A 3 -6.24 8.21 -1.57
CA ARG A 3 -5.59 8.57 -0.30
C ARG A 3 -4.22 7.91 -0.11
N SER A 4 -4.13 6.61 -0.42
CA SER A 4 -2.87 5.86 -0.29
C SER A 4 -1.81 6.37 -1.25
N LEU A 5 -2.17 6.63 -2.51
CA LEU A 5 -1.25 7.17 -3.51
C LEU A 5 -0.79 8.60 -3.18
N ASP A 6 -1.71 9.45 -2.69
CA ASP A 6 -1.37 10.81 -2.25
C ASP A 6 -0.36 10.81 -1.11
N VAL A 7 -0.54 9.93 -0.11
CA VAL A 7 0.40 9.81 1.01
C VAL A 7 1.76 9.29 0.52
N LEU A 8 1.79 8.26 -0.32
CA LEU A 8 3.05 7.74 -0.87
C LEU A 8 3.80 8.83 -1.66
N HIS A 9 3.08 9.56 -2.52
CA HIS A 9 3.66 10.66 -3.29
C HIS A 9 4.19 11.79 -2.40
N ARG A 10 3.39 12.22 -1.40
CA ARG A 10 3.76 13.27 -0.45
C ARG A 10 5.05 12.97 0.32
N PHE A 11 5.28 11.71 0.66
CA PHE A 11 6.49 11.28 1.38
C PHE A 11 7.70 11.02 0.45
N GLY A 12 7.52 11.18 -0.86
CA GLY A 12 8.57 11.00 -1.86
C GLY A 12 8.91 9.53 -2.13
N PHE A 13 7.95 8.60 -1.95
CA PHE A 13 8.13 7.23 -2.39
C PHE A 13 8.25 7.16 -3.92
N LEU A 14 9.04 6.20 -4.41
CA LEU A 14 9.31 6.04 -5.84
C LEU A 14 8.05 5.69 -6.66
N GLY A 15 7.10 4.98 -6.05
CA GLY A 15 5.87 4.53 -6.67
C GLY A 15 5.11 3.56 -5.78
N ALA A 16 4.06 2.95 -6.33
CA ALA A 16 3.26 1.93 -5.67
C ALA A 16 3.20 0.67 -6.53
N MET A 17 3.31 -0.50 -5.89
CA MET A 17 3.04 -1.79 -6.54
C MET A 17 1.58 -2.16 -6.27
N LEU A 18 0.82 -2.43 -7.34
CA LEU A 18 -0.58 -2.78 -7.24
C LEU A 18 -0.75 -4.30 -7.33
N TRP A 19 -1.65 -4.84 -6.52
CA TRP A 19 -2.00 -6.26 -6.47
C TRP A 19 -3.52 -6.37 -6.30
N CYS A 20 -4.27 -7.09 -7.15
CA CYS A 20 -3.89 -7.86 -8.34
C CYS A 20 -4.15 -7.10 -9.65
N TYR A 21 -3.65 -7.59 -10.79
CA TYR A 21 -3.98 -6.99 -12.09
C TYR A 21 -5.47 -7.14 -12.43
N GLY A 22 -6.00 -8.37 -12.42
CA GLY A 22 -7.38 -8.67 -12.80
C GLY A 22 -8.11 -9.51 -11.76
N ASP A 23 -9.44 -9.46 -11.82
CA ASP A 23 -10.31 -10.36 -11.06
C ASP A 23 -10.18 -11.78 -11.56
N TYR A 24 -10.40 -12.74 -10.67
CA TYR A 24 -10.34 -14.15 -11.02
C TYR A 24 -11.65 -14.59 -11.68
N ALA A 25 -11.53 -15.32 -12.78
CA ALA A 25 -12.67 -15.89 -13.48
C ALA A 25 -13.39 -16.94 -12.61
N GLU A 26 -14.71 -17.03 -12.76
CA GLU A 26 -15.57 -17.94 -11.99
C GLU A 26 -15.12 -19.41 -12.01
N PRO A 27 -14.59 -19.99 -13.11
CA PRO A 27 -14.08 -21.36 -13.12
C PRO A 27 -12.95 -21.64 -12.11
N LEU A 28 -12.29 -20.61 -11.58
CA LEU A 28 -11.22 -20.76 -10.59
C LEU A 28 -11.73 -20.64 -9.15
N TRP A 29 -12.99 -20.24 -8.93
CA TRP A 29 -13.49 -19.91 -7.59
C TRP A 29 -13.63 -21.11 -6.65
N THR A 30 -13.59 -22.32 -7.18
CA THR A 30 -13.65 -23.57 -6.40
C THR A 30 -12.27 -24.17 -6.16
N GLU A 31 -11.20 -23.51 -6.61
CA GLU A 31 -9.82 -23.95 -6.42
C GLU A 31 -9.13 -23.08 -5.36
N PRO A 32 -8.27 -23.66 -4.50
CA PRO A 32 -7.45 -22.88 -3.58
C PRO A 32 -6.56 -21.85 -4.29
N PRO A 33 -6.42 -20.62 -3.74
CA PRO A 33 -6.98 -20.15 -2.47
C PRO A 33 -8.39 -19.52 -2.60
N LEU A 34 -9.03 -19.56 -3.77
CA LEU A 34 -10.24 -18.77 -4.05
C LEU A 34 -11.51 -19.41 -3.49
N ASP A 35 -11.48 -20.67 -3.11
CA ASP A 35 -12.54 -21.37 -2.37
C ASP A 35 -12.59 -20.97 -0.89
N GLU A 36 -11.43 -20.62 -0.30
CA GLU A 36 -11.29 -20.14 1.07
C GLU A 36 -11.32 -18.61 1.18
N ALA A 37 -10.50 -17.93 0.37
CA ALA A 37 -10.30 -16.48 0.37
C ALA A 37 -11.20 -15.81 -0.68
N THR A 38 -12.51 -15.88 -0.48
CA THR A 38 -13.51 -15.46 -1.49
C THR A 38 -13.39 -14.00 -1.91
N TRP A 39 -12.83 -13.14 -1.07
CA TRP A 39 -12.58 -11.72 -1.37
C TRP A 39 -11.50 -11.54 -2.45
N GLU A 40 -10.54 -12.47 -2.58
CA GLU A 40 -9.44 -12.37 -3.55
C GLU A 40 -9.94 -12.43 -4.98
N ARG A 41 -11.10 -13.06 -5.20
CA ARG A 41 -11.82 -13.13 -6.48
C ARG A 41 -11.99 -11.74 -7.12
N TRP A 42 -12.04 -10.69 -6.31
CA TRP A 42 -12.32 -9.32 -6.74
C TRP A 42 -11.18 -8.31 -6.45
N PHE A 43 -9.96 -8.78 -6.21
CA PHE A 43 -8.80 -7.92 -5.92
C PHE A 43 -8.23 -7.19 -7.15
N GLY A 44 -8.63 -7.58 -8.36
CA GLY A 44 -8.13 -7.02 -9.59
C GLY A 44 -8.42 -5.53 -9.73
N LEU A 45 -7.52 -4.81 -10.41
CA LEU A 45 -7.80 -3.48 -10.96
C LEU A 45 -8.75 -3.54 -12.17
N TRP A 46 -8.73 -4.66 -12.88
CA TRP A 46 -9.59 -4.96 -14.02
C TRP A 46 -10.60 -6.03 -13.64
N ARG A 47 -11.85 -5.88 -14.09
CA ARG A 47 -12.85 -6.94 -13.98
C ARG A 47 -12.53 -8.08 -14.94
N VAL A 48 -13.20 -9.22 -14.75
CA VAL A 48 -13.04 -10.42 -15.61
C VAL A 48 -13.31 -10.13 -17.09
N ASP A 49 -14.22 -9.20 -17.39
CA ASP A 49 -14.55 -8.75 -18.75
C ASP A 49 -13.54 -7.76 -19.36
N GLY A 50 -12.46 -7.44 -18.63
CA GLY A 50 -11.45 -6.47 -19.04
C GLY A 50 -11.86 -5.01 -18.84
N SER A 51 -13.00 -4.71 -18.21
CA SER A 51 -13.38 -3.33 -17.88
C SER A 51 -12.59 -2.80 -16.67
N PRO A 52 -12.20 -1.51 -16.65
CA PRO A 52 -11.44 -0.94 -15.55
C PRO A 52 -12.33 -0.73 -14.32
N LYS A 53 -11.76 -0.95 -13.13
CA LYS A 53 -12.35 -0.48 -11.88
C LYS A 53 -11.94 0.98 -11.60
N PRO A 54 -12.66 1.71 -10.72
CA PRO A 54 -12.34 3.10 -10.39
C PRO A 54 -10.89 3.31 -9.91
N ALA A 55 -10.26 2.29 -9.32
CA ALA A 55 -8.87 2.34 -8.91
C ALA A 55 -7.89 2.62 -10.07
N VAL A 56 -8.21 2.17 -11.30
CA VAL A 56 -7.39 2.44 -12.50
C VAL A 56 -7.33 3.95 -12.76
N THR A 57 -8.48 4.63 -12.73
CA THR A 57 -8.58 6.09 -12.90
C THR A 57 -7.72 6.83 -11.88
N GLU A 58 -7.78 6.41 -10.62
CA GLU A 58 -6.97 7.01 -9.55
C GLU A 58 -5.47 6.85 -9.80
N VAL A 59 -5.03 5.67 -10.25
CA VAL A 59 -3.62 5.40 -10.57
C VAL A 59 -3.17 6.22 -11.78
N THR A 60 -3.97 6.25 -12.85
CA THR A 60 -3.66 7.02 -14.07
C THR A 60 -3.56 8.52 -13.79
N SER A 61 -4.25 9.03 -12.76
CA SER A 61 -4.14 10.45 -12.38
C SER A 61 -2.73 10.87 -11.93
N PHE A 62 -1.83 9.91 -11.65
CA PHE A 62 -0.44 10.16 -11.25
C PHE A 62 0.56 10.16 -12.42
N GLU A 63 0.18 9.84 -13.66
CA GLU A 63 1.09 9.69 -14.80
C GLU A 63 1.95 10.94 -15.11
N HIS A 64 1.43 12.13 -14.78
CA HIS A 64 2.09 13.40 -15.04
C HIS A 64 2.49 14.16 -13.77
N ILE A 65 2.35 13.53 -12.61
CA ILE A 65 2.72 14.16 -11.34
C ILE A 65 4.23 14.01 -11.15
N GLY A 66 4.93 15.14 -11.01
CA GLY A 66 6.37 15.16 -10.75
C GLY A 66 6.74 14.51 -9.42
N ARG A 67 7.96 13.95 -9.34
CA ARG A 67 8.47 13.33 -8.10
C ARG A 67 8.68 14.36 -7.01
N VAL A 68 8.38 13.98 -5.77
CA VAL A 68 8.69 14.73 -4.56
C VAL A 68 9.96 14.15 -3.94
N SER A 69 10.84 15.01 -3.43
CA SER A 69 12.03 14.56 -2.70
C SER A 69 11.63 13.80 -1.43
N PRO A 70 12.25 12.64 -1.13
CA PRO A 70 11.95 11.90 0.09
C PRO A 70 12.09 12.78 1.33
N GLN A 71 11.08 12.75 2.20
CA GLN A 71 11.16 13.45 3.47
C GLN A 71 12.27 12.82 4.33
N GLN A 72 13.18 13.66 4.83
CA GLN A 72 14.29 13.24 5.68
C GLN A 72 14.10 13.73 7.11
N GLY A 73 14.80 13.09 8.04
CA GLY A 73 14.83 13.51 9.44
C GLY A 73 13.49 13.31 10.11
N PHE A 74 13.18 12.07 10.50
CA PHE A 74 12.07 11.76 11.39
C PHE A 74 12.62 11.68 12.82
N PRO A 75 12.52 12.74 13.65
CA PRO A 75 13.18 12.76 14.96
C PRO A 75 12.61 11.71 15.92
N TRP A 76 11.38 11.28 15.67
CA TRP A 76 10.71 10.20 16.39
C TRP A 76 11.24 8.81 16.02
N ILE A 77 11.91 8.63 14.88
CA ILE A 77 12.73 7.44 14.59
C ILE A 77 14.07 7.62 15.30
N ASN A 78 14.04 7.46 16.62
CA ASN A 78 15.14 7.71 17.54
C ASN A 78 15.95 6.46 17.90
N ILE A 79 16.01 5.49 17.00
CA ILE A 79 16.67 4.19 17.18
C ILE A 79 17.48 3.87 15.95
N ASP A 80 18.68 3.31 16.14
CA ASP A 80 19.50 2.87 15.02
C ASP A 80 19.08 1.48 14.50
N ARG A 81 19.60 1.12 13.33
CA ARG A 81 19.30 -0.17 12.69
C ARG A 81 19.67 -1.36 13.58
N LYS A 82 20.82 -1.30 14.27
CA LYS A 82 21.33 -2.42 15.07
C LYS A 82 20.44 -2.64 16.28
N GLU A 83 20.07 -1.57 16.98
CA GLU A 83 19.18 -1.64 18.14
C GLU A 83 17.79 -2.14 17.71
N PHE A 84 17.24 -1.66 16.59
CA PHE A 84 15.95 -2.13 16.06
C PHE A 84 15.90 -3.66 15.91
N TYR A 85 16.97 -4.29 15.41
CA TYR A 85 16.98 -5.74 15.21
C TYR A 85 17.20 -6.56 16.48
N THR A 86 17.42 -5.95 17.66
CA THR A 86 17.49 -6.69 18.93
C THR A 86 16.11 -7.19 19.37
N ARG A 87 15.06 -6.38 19.16
CA ARG A 87 13.65 -6.69 19.50
C ARG A 87 12.71 -6.11 18.43
N PRO A 88 12.74 -6.62 17.17
CA PRO A 88 12.13 -5.95 16.02
C PRO A 88 10.62 -5.76 16.16
N TYR A 89 9.90 -6.73 16.75
CA TYR A 89 8.46 -6.61 16.98
C TYR A 89 8.14 -5.41 17.90
N GLU A 90 8.81 -5.31 19.04
CA GLU A 90 8.55 -4.27 20.03
C GLU A 90 8.96 -2.89 19.53
N HIS A 91 10.12 -2.80 18.88
CA HIS A 91 10.56 -1.54 18.29
C HIS A 91 9.64 -1.10 17.15
N LEU A 92 9.14 -2.03 16.32
CA LEU A 92 8.16 -1.70 15.29
C LEU A 92 6.83 -1.21 15.89
N CYS A 93 6.30 -1.89 16.90
CA CYS A 93 5.07 -1.45 17.58
C CYS A 93 5.23 -0.04 18.18
N ARG A 94 6.34 0.22 18.87
CA ARG A 94 6.66 1.54 19.44
C ARG A 94 6.74 2.61 18.36
N LEU A 95 7.49 2.37 17.28
CA LEU A 95 7.66 3.32 16.18
C LEU A 95 6.34 3.58 15.44
N TYR A 96 5.48 2.55 15.30
CA TYR A 96 4.16 2.70 14.69
C TYR A 96 3.24 3.60 15.52
N LEU A 97 3.24 3.46 16.85
CA LEU A 97 2.49 4.35 17.74
C LEU A 97 2.96 5.80 17.59
N GLN A 98 4.28 6.03 17.57
CA GLN A 98 4.84 7.37 17.35
C GLN A 98 4.47 7.93 15.97
N PHE A 99 4.47 7.10 14.93
CA PHE A 99 3.97 7.50 13.61
C PHE A 99 2.50 7.94 13.67
N CYS A 100 1.63 7.20 14.37
CA CYS A 100 0.23 7.57 14.53
C CYS A 100 0.06 8.91 15.25
N GLU A 101 0.86 9.20 16.27
CA GLU A 101 0.84 10.48 17.00
C GLU A 101 1.31 11.66 16.13
N HIS A 102 2.38 11.48 15.36
CA HIS A 102 3.01 12.57 14.62
C HIS A 102 2.39 12.79 13.23
N ILE A 103 1.79 11.76 12.64
CA ILE A 103 1.34 11.75 11.23
C ILE A 103 -0.11 11.27 11.10
N GLY A 104 -0.53 10.30 11.91
CA GLY A 104 -1.87 9.68 11.84
C GLY A 104 -3.03 10.52 12.38
N GLY A 105 -2.74 11.64 13.06
CA GLY A 105 -3.73 12.57 13.60
C GLY A 105 -4.28 13.63 12.64
N ALA A 106 -4.08 13.48 11.32
CA ALA A 106 -4.56 14.39 10.28
C ALA A 106 -5.63 13.77 9.38
#